data_AF-A0A654LUU0-F1
#
_entry.id   AF-A0A654LUU0-F1
#
_cell.length_a   1.000
_cell.length_b   1.000
_cell.length_c   1.000
_cell.angle_alpha   90.00
_cell.angle_beta   90.00
_cell.angle_gamma   90.00
#
_symmetry.space_group_name_H-M   'P 1'
#
loop_
_entity.id
_entity.type
_entity.pdbx_description
1 polymer ?
#
loop_
_entity_poly.entity_id
_entity_poly.type
_entity_poly.pdbx_seq_one_letter_code
_entity_poly.pdbx_strand_id
1 'polypeptide(L)'
;MDLDQNFTLTRLERRFILSFSLTIFLVVGMVISTSNASVAYGQIGDTKVGVFNHTQTDSSGNTTWINSGNWSMSGINSSSPSLTAIIEMAKPNGSAGHEHEINNFKLIGSPVVENQTIHLNGTSTITMRDGPVTSEPTVIALSQEKIDIYFDPENINNHFENQSISGIVN
;
A
#
# COMPACT_ATOMS: atom_id res chain seq x y z
N MET A 1 22.55 -97.78 -3.20
CA MET A 1 22.22 -98.48 -1.95
C MET A 1 23.50 -98.49 -1.15
N ASP A 2 23.69 -97.50 -0.32
CA ASP A 2 24.64 -97.57 0.80
C ASP A 2 24.09 -96.69 1.92
N LEU A 3 23.89 -97.35 3.04
CA LEU A 3 23.28 -96.93 4.28
C LEU A 3 24.36 -96.43 5.21
N ASP A 4 23.93 -95.55 6.11
CA ASP A 4 24.44 -95.40 7.48
C ASP A 4 25.84 -94.83 7.66
N GLN A 5 26.20 -94.19 8.76
CA GLN A 5 25.58 -93.36 9.80
C GLN A 5 26.81 -92.69 10.39
N ASN A 6 26.78 -91.40 10.70
CA ASN A 6 27.62 -90.90 11.79
C ASN A 6 26.91 -89.75 12.48
N PHE A 7 26.37 -90.13 13.62
CA PHE A 7 25.64 -89.33 14.57
C PHE A 7 26.65 -88.81 15.59
N THR A 8 26.93 -87.51 15.59
CA THR A 8 27.51 -86.83 16.75
C THR A 8 26.80 -85.52 16.95
N LEU A 9 25.70 -85.59 17.71
CA LEU A 9 25.05 -84.43 18.32
C LEU A 9 25.96 -83.90 19.43
N THR A 10 26.48 -82.68 19.29
CA THR A 10 26.84 -81.89 20.47
C THR A 10 26.40 -80.43 20.31
N ARG A 11 25.63 -80.01 21.31
CA ARG A 11 25.53 -78.66 21.87
C ARG A 11 24.67 -77.61 21.13
N LEU A 12 23.38 -77.64 21.51
CA LEU A 12 22.60 -76.43 21.74
C LEU A 12 23.42 -75.43 22.57
N GLU A 13 23.63 -74.21 22.08
CA GLU A 13 23.41 -73.00 22.90
C GLU A 13 22.84 -71.87 22.03
N ARG A 14 21.81 -71.25 22.61
CA ARG A 14 20.98 -70.14 22.14
C ARG A 14 21.78 -68.99 21.51
N ARG A 15 21.18 -68.38 20.48
CA ARG A 15 20.93 -66.92 20.46
C ARG A 15 19.98 -66.52 19.32
N PHE A 16 18.73 -66.27 19.71
CA PHE A 16 17.75 -65.50 18.95
C PHE A 16 18.28 -64.07 18.78
N ILE A 17 18.43 -63.59 17.55
CA ILE A 17 18.50 -62.16 17.25
C ILE A 17 17.49 -61.90 16.12
N LEU A 18 16.31 -61.46 16.53
CA LEU A 18 15.30 -60.81 15.69
C LEU A 18 15.84 -59.41 15.34
N SER A 19 16.22 -59.17 14.10
CA SER A 19 16.49 -57.83 13.57
C SER A 19 15.20 -57.26 12.97
N PHE A 20 14.51 -56.44 13.77
CA PHE A 20 13.41 -55.58 13.34
C PHE A 20 14.03 -54.35 12.66
N SER A 21 13.99 -54.28 11.32
CA SER A 21 14.45 -53.09 10.59
C SER A 21 13.33 -52.05 10.58
N LEU A 22 13.49 -51.03 11.43
CA LEU A 22 12.64 -49.84 11.49
C LEU A 22 13.18 -48.81 10.48
N THR A 23 12.57 -48.70 9.32
CA THR A 23 12.88 -47.65 8.34
C THR A 23 12.16 -46.35 8.73
N ILE A 24 12.94 -45.38 9.21
CA ILE A 24 12.52 -44.00 9.43
C ILE A 24 12.39 -43.28 8.08
N PHE A 25 11.20 -42.78 7.77
CA PHE A 25 10.98 -41.78 6.71
C PHE A 25 11.33 -40.40 7.26
N LEU A 26 12.35 -39.75 6.70
CA LEU A 26 12.72 -38.38 7.01
C LEU A 26 12.41 -37.51 5.78
N VAL A 27 11.20 -36.94 5.76
CA VAL A 27 10.81 -35.92 4.78
C VAL A 27 11.20 -34.57 5.37
N VAL A 28 12.31 -34.00 4.90
CA VAL A 28 12.71 -32.64 5.24
C VAL A 28 11.84 -31.69 4.42
N GLY A 29 10.87 -31.05 5.07
CA GLY A 29 10.09 -29.96 4.50
C GLY A 29 10.99 -28.74 4.28
N MET A 30 11.25 -28.39 3.02
CA MET A 30 11.89 -27.14 2.65
C MET A 30 10.90 -26.00 2.90
N VAL A 31 11.09 -25.27 4.01
CA VAL A 31 10.39 -24.00 4.24
C VAL A 31 11.04 -22.97 3.31
N ILE A 32 10.31 -22.52 2.30
CA ILE A 32 10.71 -21.39 1.47
C ILE A 32 10.46 -20.13 2.32
N SER A 33 11.52 -19.61 2.94
CA SER A 33 11.49 -18.26 3.53
C SER A 33 11.42 -17.25 2.39
N THR A 34 10.22 -16.75 2.08
CA THR A 34 10.08 -15.56 1.24
C THR A 34 10.55 -14.36 2.06
N SER A 35 11.77 -13.88 1.81
CA SER A 35 12.19 -12.59 2.31
C SER A 35 11.35 -11.52 1.63
N ASN A 36 10.51 -10.80 2.39
CA ASN A 36 10.02 -9.50 1.95
C ASN A 36 11.25 -8.61 1.80
N ALA A 37 11.64 -8.32 0.55
CA ALA A 37 12.64 -7.29 0.31
C ALA A 37 12.05 -5.98 0.83
N SER A 38 12.58 -5.48 1.95
CA SER A 38 12.36 -4.09 2.35
C SER A 38 12.98 -3.24 1.25
N VAL A 39 12.14 -2.62 0.42
CA VAL A 39 12.59 -1.63 -0.55
C VAL A 39 13.25 -0.51 0.24
N ALA A 40 14.58 -0.42 0.14
CA ALA A 40 15.32 0.71 0.65
C ALA A 40 14.94 1.90 -0.23
N TYR A 41 14.04 2.74 0.27
CA TYR A 41 13.65 3.96 -0.40
C TYR A 41 14.88 4.86 -0.55
N GLY A 42 15.34 5.02 -1.80
CA GLY A 42 16.40 5.97 -2.15
C GLY A 42 16.00 7.37 -1.69
N GLN A 43 16.99 8.13 -1.23
CA GLN A 43 16.84 9.49 -0.66
C GLN A 43 16.33 10.49 -1.70
N ILE A 44 15.04 10.45 -2.00
CA ILE A 44 14.24 11.61 -2.35
C ILE A 44 14.03 12.37 -1.03
N GLY A 45 14.18 13.69 -1.02
CA GLY A 45 13.90 14.50 0.17
C GLY A 45 12.60 14.03 0.83
N ASP A 46 12.65 13.77 2.14
CA ASP A 46 11.55 13.12 2.88
C ASP A 46 10.25 13.95 2.82
N THR A 47 10.38 15.23 2.46
CA THR A 47 9.30 16.17 2.22
C THR A 47 9.30 16.62 0.76
N LYS A 48 8.13 16.56 0.12
CA LYS A 48 7.82 17.27 -1.13
C LYS A 48 6.78 18.35 -0.86
N VAL A 49 6.90 19.46 -1.57
CA VAL A 49 5.95 20.56 -1.52
C VAL A 49 5.55 20.95 -2.94
N GLY A 50 4.47 21.70 -3.07
CA GLY A 50 4.04 22.19 -4.36
C GLY A 50 2.77 22.99 -4.29
N VAL A 51 2.18 23.21 -5.47
CA VAL A 51 0.93 23.97 -5.62
C VAL A 51 -0.10 23.19 -6.40
N PHE A 52 -1.38 23.39 -6.06
CA PHE A 52 -2.49 22.97 -6.90
C PHE A 52 -2.76 24.01 -7.99
N ASN A 53 -3.12 23.52 -9.17
CA ASN A 53 -3.46 24.33 -10.33
C ASN A 53 -4.40 23.54 -11.24
N HIS A 54 -5.62 23.31 -10.75
CA HIS A 54 -6.57 22.41 -11.37
C HIS A 54 -7.88 23.12 -11.77
N THR A 55 -8.39 22.80 -12.95
CA THR A 55 -9.70 23.27 -13.43
C THR A 55 -10.70 22.14 -13.28
N GLN A 56 -11.62 22.27 -12.33
CA GLN A 56 -12.68 21.28 -12.10
C GLN A 56 -13.81 21.49 -13.12
N THR A 57 -14.32 20.40 -13.66
CA THR A 57 -15.33 20.41 -14.72
C THR A 57 -16.53 19.54 -14.36
N ASP A 58 -17.73 19.92 -14.79
CA ASP A 58 -18.90 19.04 -14.69
C ASP A 58 -18.81 17.86 -15.67
N SER A 59 -19.81 16.98 -15.64
CA SER A 59 -19.93 15.83 -16.54
C SER A 59 -20.05 16.20 -18.03
N SER A 60 -20.37 17.46 -18.35
CA SER A 60 -20.42 17.98 -19.71
C SER A 60 -19.10 18.66 -20.14
N GLY A 61 -18.11 18.74 -19.24
CA GLY A 61 -16.82 19.37 -19.47
C GLY A 61 -16.82 20.89 -19.24
N ASN A 62 -17.90 21.47 -18.72
CA ASN A 62 -17.91 22.90 -18.41
C ASN A 62 -17.14 23.16 -17.12
N THR A 63 -16.32 24.21 -17.10
CA THR A 63 -15.61 24.60 -15.88
C THR A 63 -16.59 25.03 -14.78
N THR A 64 -16.55 24.34 -13.64
CA THR A 64 -17.36 24.67 -12.47
C THR A 64 -16.57 25.43 -11.42
N TRP A 65 -15.27 25.12 -11.28
CA TRP A 65 -14.37 25.74 -10.31
C TRP A 65 -12.92 25.76 -10.80
N ILE A 66 -12.17 26.77 -10.35
CA ILE A 66 -10.71 26.85 -10.45
C ILE A 66 -10.16 26.57 -9.06
N ASN A 67 -9.26 25.59 -8.96
CA ASN A 67 -8.63 25.15 -7.72
C ASN A 67 -7.16 25.56 -7.71
N SER A 68 -6.74 26.30 -6.67
CA SER A 68 -5.37 26.67 -6.37
C SER A 68 -5.00 26.30 -4.94
N GLY A 69 -3.77 26.57 -4.54
CA GLY A 69 -3.33 26.44 -3.15
C GLY A 69 -2.02 25.66 -3.04
N ASN A 70 -1.63 25.32 -1.82
CA ASN A 70 -0.34 24.71 -1.54
C ASN A 70 -0.54 23.33 -0.91
N TRP A 71 0.43 22.46 -1.12
CA TRP A 71 0.49 21.17 -0.45
C TRP A 71 1.90 20.85 0.03
N SER A 72 1.97 20.04 1.07
CA SER A 72 3.21 19.50 1.64
C SER A 72 2.95 18.06 2.05
N MET A 73 3.80 17.16 1.59
CA MET A 73 3.79 15.75 1.96
C MET A 73 5.14 15.37 2.52
N SER A 74 5.17 14.83 3.73
CA SER A 74 6.39 14.39 4.41
C SER A 74 6.31 12.91 4.79
N GLY A 75 7.47 12.29 5.06
CA GLY A 75 7.52 10.88 5.39
C GLY A 75 7.08 9.99 4.23
N ILE A 76 7.24 10.43 2.97
CA ILE A 76 6.73 9.74 1.76
C ILE A 76 7.23 8.29 1.69
N ASN A 77 8.45 8.07 2.18
CA ASN A 77 9.14 6.79 2.20
C ASN A 77 8.98 6.04 3.54
N SER A 78 8.09 6.50 4.41
CA SER A 78 7.84 5.94 5.74
C SER A 78 6.55 5.13 5.78
N SER A 79 6.32 4.41 6.88
CA SER A 79 5.04 3.74 7.14
C SER A 79 3.92 4.72 7.52
N SER A 80 4.25 5.99 7.76
CA SER A 80 3.33 7.00 8.29
C SER A 80 3.51 8.34 7.57
N PRO A 81 3.32 8.39 6.23
CA PRO A 81 3.39 9.64 5.49
C PRO A 81 2.32 10.61 6.00
N SER A 82 2.62 11.90 5.96
CA SER A 82 1.67 12.96 6.33
C SER A 82 1.42 13.88 5.13
N LEU A 83 0.18 14.32 4.97
CA LEU A 83 -0.23 15.32 4.00
C LEU A 83 -0.84 16.50 4.76
N THR A 84 -0.43 17.70 4.38
CA THR A 84 -1.11 18.95 4.70
C THR A 84 -1.30 19.73 3.40
N ALA A 85 -2.51 20.20 3.15
CA ALA A 85 -2.85 20.92 1.94
C ALA A 85 -3.92 21.99 2.19
N ILE A 86 -3.87 23.05 1.41
CA ILE A 86 -4.92 24.07 1.29
C ILE A 86 -5.38 24.08 -0.17
N ILE A 87 -6.69 23.98 -0.38
CA ILE A 87 -7.33 24.14 -1.69
C ILE A 87 -8.23 25.37 -1.62
N GLU A 88 -7.86 26.39 -2.38
CA GLU A 88 -8.68 27.58 -2.63
C GLU A 88 -9.49 27.33 -3.91
N MET A 89 -10.79 27.59 -3.83
CA MET A 89 -11.71 27.42 -4.96
C MET A 89 -12.27 28.78 -5.36
N ALA A 90 -12.32 29.06 -6.66
CA ALA A 90 -12.99 30.23 -7.23
C ALA A 90 -13.90 29.84 -8.40
N LYS A 91 -15.09 30.45 -8.48
CA LYS A 91 -15.91 30.35 -9.69
C LYS A 91 -15.21 31.06 -10.85
N PRO A 92 -15.29 30.54 -12.09
CA PRO A 92 -14.66 31.17 -13.25
C PRO A 92 -15.07 32.63 -13.51
N ASN A 93 -16.30 33.00 -13.12
CA ASN A 93 -16.83 34.35 -13.22
C ASN A 93 -16.57 35.22 -11.97
N GLY A 94 -15.83 34.71 -10.98
CA GLY A 94 -15.54 35.39 -9.73
C GLY A 94 -16.71 35.53 -8.75
N SER A 95 -17.86 34.91 -9.00
CA SER A 95 -19.07 35.12 -8.18
C SER A 95 -19.01 34.48 -6.79
N ALA A 96 -18.10 33.54 -6.57
CA ALA A 96 -17.90 32.88 -5.28
C ALA A 96 -16.48 32.35 -5.18
N GLY A 97 -16.00 32.24 -3.94
CA GLY A 97 -14.80 31.49 -3.60
C GLY A 97 -14.81 31.06 -2.14
N HIS A 98 -14.10 29.99 -1.84
CA HIS A 98 -13.92 29.47 -0.48
C HIS A 98 -12.70 28.54 -0.43
N GLU A 99 -12.31 28.16 0.78
CA GLU A 99 -11.08 27.40 1.06
C GLU A 99 -11.39 26.07 1.76
N HIS A 100 -10.54 25.07 1.52
CA HIS A 100 -10.52 23.78 2.20
C HIS A 100 -9.13 23.49 2.73
N GLU A 101 -9.06 22.94 3.95
CA GLU A 101 -7.84 22.37 4.50
C GLU A 101 -7.93 20.85 4.45
N ILE A 102 -6.85 20.20 4.03
CA ILE A 102 -6.70 18.76 4.00
C ILE A 102 -5.55 18.39 4.92
N ASN A 103 -5.80 17.51 5.89
CA ASN A 103 -4.80 17.10 6.86
C ASN A 103 -5.09 15.68 7.38
N ASN A 104 -4.30 15.23 8.36
CA ASN A 104 -4.51 13.95 9.05
C ASN A 104 -4.55 12.74 8.11
N PHE A 105 -3.77 12.75 7.03
CA PHE A 105 -3.67 11.59 6.15
C PHE A 105 -3.13 10.37 6.91
N LYS A 106 -3.81 9.25 6.75
CA LYS A 106 -3.46 7.95 7.33
C LYS A 106 -3.39 6.94 6.21
N LEU A 107 -2.19 6.42 5.96
CA LEU A 107 -1.95 5.38 4.99
C LEU A 107 -2.69 4.09 5.36
N ILE A 108 -3.32 3.45 4.39
CA ILE A 108 -3.89 2.12 4.48
C ILE A 108 -3.05 1.18 3.61
N GLY A 109 -2.54 0.12 4.22
CA GLY A 109 -1.66 -0.83 3.54
C GLY A 109 -0.25 -0.27 3.34
N SER A 110 0.33 -0.50 2.16
CA SER A 110 1.67 -0.04 1.80
C SER A 110 1.62 0.79 0.52
N PRO A 111 2.52 1.77 0.34
CA PRO A 111 2.60 2.52 -0.91
C PRO A 111 2.91 1.58 -2.07
N VAL A 112 2.29 1.82 -3.21
CA VAL A 112 2.54 1.07 -4.45
C VAL A 112 3.32 1.96 -5.40
N VAL A 113 4.42 1.46 -5.95
CA VAL A 113 5.25 2.22 -6.90
C VAL A 113 5.07 1.65 -8.30
N GLU A 114 4.54 2.46 -9.21
CA GLU A 114 4.28 2.09 -10.60
C GLU A 114 4.75 3.21 -11.53
N ASN A 115 5.57 2.89 -12.53
CA ASN A 115 6.03 3.86 -13.54
C ASN A 115 6.60 5.18 -12.98
N GLN A 116 7.34 5.11 -11.86
CA GLN A 116 7.91 6.27 -11.14
C GLN A 116 6.87 7.17 -10.42
N THR A 117 5.65 6.66 -10.26
CA THR A 117 4.59 7.26 -9.44
C THR A 117 4.40 6.44 -8.18
N ILE A 118 4.35 7.12 -7.03
CA ILE A 118 4.01 6.52 -5.74
C ILE A 118 2.51 6.71 -5.53
N HIS A 119 1.79 5.60 -5.39
CA HIS A 119 0.37 5.56 -5.10
C HIS A 119 0.18 5.29 -3.61
N LEU A 120 -0.48 6.22 -2.92
CA LEU A 120 -0.81 6.12 -1.50
C LEU A 120 -2.33 6.11 -1.34
N ASN A 121 -2.85 5.01 -0.81
CA ASN A 121 -4.26 4.87 -0.46
C ASN A 121 -4.42 5.08 1.03
N GLY A 122 -5.39 5.86 1.45
CA GLY A 122 -5.56 6.14 2.86
C GLY A 122 -6.85 6.89 3.14
N THR A 123 -6.85 7.58 4.27
CA THR A 123 -7.93 8.50 4.62
C THR A 123 -7.38 9.85 5.07
N SER A 124 -8.06 10.95 4.78
CA SER A 124 -7.73 12.28 5.31
C SER A 124 -8.92 12.95 6.01
N THR A 125 -8.67 14.10 6.60
CA THR A 125 -9.72 15.04 7.04
C THR A 125 -9.75 16.21 6.08
N ILE A 126 -10.95 16.64 5.67
CA ILE A 126 -11.17 17.80 4.80
C ILE A 126 -12.14 18.76 5.51
N THR A 127 -11.80 20.04 5.62
CA THR A 127 -12.77 21.03 6.12
C THR A 127 -13.87 21.24 5.09
N MET A 128 -15.14 21.20 5.49
CA MET A 128 -16.28 21.51 4.61
C MET A 128 -17.18 22.54 5.27
N ARG A 129 -18.09 23.13 4.51
CA ARG A 129 -19.03 24.16 4.99
C ARG A 129 -19.84 23.70 6.20
N ASP A 130 -20.28 22.45 6.18
CA ASP A 130 -21.14 21.88 7.23
C ASP A 130 -20.31 21.22 8.36
N GLY A 131 -18.99 21.43 8.35
CA GLY A 131 -18.03 20.86 9.29
C GLY A 131 -17.00 19.95 8.61
N PRO A 132 -15.91 19.57 9.30
CA PRO A 132 -14.91 18.69 8.72
C PRO A 132 -15.45 17.28 8.45
N VAL A 133 -15.15 16.74 7.26
CA VAL A 133 -15.34 15.33 6.94
C VAL A 133 -14.06 14.59 7.33
N THR A 134 -14.15 13.74 8.34
CA THR A 134 -13.01 12.96 8.85
C THR A 134 -13.00 11.56 8.27
N SER A 135 -11.81 11.02 8.04
CA SER A 135 -11.62 9.67 7.48
C SER A 135 -12.15 9.53 6.04
N GLU A 136 -12.10 10.62 5.29
CA GLU A 136 -12.43 10.66 3.87
C GLU A 136 -11.47 9.75 3.09
N PRO A 137 -11.94 8.75 2.31
CA PRO A 137 -11.09 7.96 1.45
C PRO A 137 -10.31 8.86 0.47
N THR A 138 -8.99 8.73 0.52
CA THR A 138 -8.08 9.58 -0.24
C THR A 138 -7.05 8.75 -0.98
N VAL A 139 -6.92 8.99 -2.28
CA VAL A 139 -5.89 8.39 -3.13
C VAL A 139 -4.96 9.48 -3.62
N ILE A 140 -3.66 9.30 -3.37
CA ILE A 140 -2.62 10.23 -3.80
C ILE A 140 -1.74 9.51 -4.82
N ALA A 141 -1.56 10.12 -6.00
CA ALA A 141 -0.56 9.70 -6.97
C ALA A 141 0.52 10.79 -7.04
N LEU A 142 1.74 10.46 -6.63
CA LEU A 142 2.86 11.40 -6.51
C LEU A 142 4.01 10.96 -7.40
N SER A 143 4.36 11.78 -8.39
CA SER A 143 5.53 11.57 -9.24
C SER A 143 6.63 12.59 -8.93
N GLN A 144 7.65 12.67 -9.78
CA GLN A 144 8.71 13.65 -9.63
C GLN A 144 8.20 15.10 -9.74
N GLU A 145 7.26 15.35 -10.65
CA GLU A 145 6.83 16.69 -11.06
C GLU A 145 5.35 16.98 -10.80
N LYS A 146 4.55 15.95 -10.49
CA LYS A 146 3.10 16.05 -10.38
C LYS A 146 2.58 15.38 -9.12
N ILE A 147 1.50 15.94 -8.56
CA ILE A 147 0.62 15.27 -7.61
C ILE A 147 -0.80 15.23 -8.16
N ASP A 148 -1.52 14.14 -7.94
CA ASP A 148 -2.96 14.04 -8.08
C ASP A 148 -3.55 13.55 -6.75
N ILE A 149 -4.57 14.24 -6.25
CA ILE A 149 -5.31 13.83 -5.05
C ILE A 149 -6.77 13.59 -5.43
N TYR A 150 -7.26 12.39 -5.17
CA TYR A 150 -8.65 12.01 -5.35
C TYR A 150 -9.31 11.77 -4.00
N PHE A 151 -10.57 12.21 -3.89
CA PHE A 151 -11.44 11.98 -2.75
C PHE A 151 -12.69 11.24 -3.24
N ASP A 152 -13.28 10.40 -2.39
CA ASP A 152 -14.49 9.66 -2.76
C ASP A 152 -15.69 10.63 -2.81
N PRO A 153 -16.28 10.86 -4.00
CA PRO A 153 -17.32 11.86 -4.16
C PRO A 153 -18.58 11.58 -3.32
N GLU A 154 -18.85 10.33 -2.95
CA GLU A 154 -20.06 9.99 -2.18
C GLU A 154 -20.02 10.55 -0.75
N ASN A 155 -18.83 10.64 -0.15
CA ASN A 155 -18.67 11.09 1.24
C ASN A 155 -18.59 12.61 1.39
N ILE A 156 -18.33 13.32 0.29
CA ILE A 156 -18.24 14.79 0.22
C ILE A 156 -19.30 15.41 -0.69
N ASN A 157 -20.41 14.69 -0.96
CA ASN A 157 -21.53 15.19 -1.78
C ASN A 157 -21.11 15.70 -3.17
N ASN A 158 -20.18 15.02 -3.83
CA ASN A 158 -19.61 15.36 -5.14
C ASN A 158 -18.94 16.76 -5.18
N HIS A 159 -18.45 17.27 -4.05
CA HIS A 159 -17.94 18.64 -3.97
C HIS A 159 -16.73 18.93 -4.90
N PHE A 160 -15.87 17.93 -5.12
CA PHE A 160 -14.78 17.99 -6.10
C PHE A 160 -15.09 17.24 -7.42
N GLU A 161 -16.37 16.96 -7.67
CA GLU A 161 -16.80 16.01 -8.70
C GLU A 161 -16.15 14.62 -8.54
N ASN A 162 -16.27 13.76 -9.55
CA ASN A 162 -15.53 12.50 -9.63
C ASN A 162 -14.19 12.69 -10.36
N GLN A 163 -13.35 13.59 -9.84
CA GLN A 163 -12.08 13.99 -10.47
C GLN A 163 -10.96 14.14 -9.42
N SER A 164 -9.71 13.93 -9.85
CA SER A 164 -8.55 14.28 -9.02
C SER A 164 -8.25 15.76 -9.11
N ILE A 165 -7.86 16.38 -7.99
CA ILE A 165 -7.26 17.70 -7.96
C ILE A 165 -5.76 17.55 -8.22
N SER A 166 -5.31 18.08 -9.36
CA SER A 166 -3.91 18.01 -9.79
C SER A 166 -3.09 19.22 -9.33
N GLY A 167 -1.80 18.98 -9.09
CA GLY A 167 -0.81 20.01 -8.77
C GLY A 167 0.57 19.67 -9.33
N ILE A 168 1.47 20.65 -9.21
CA ILE A 168 2.90 20.50 -9.56
C ILE A 168 3.74 20.37 -8.28
N VAL A 169 4.86 19.67 -8.39
CA VAL A 169 5.90 19.57 -7.35
C VAL A 169 6.92 20.69 -7.57
N ASN A 170 7.28 21.39 -6.49
CA ASN A 170 8.27 22.48 -6.50
C ASN A 170 9.63 22.05 -5.93
#